data_AF-A0A927RZ76-F1
#
_entry.id   AF-A0A927RZ76-F1
#
_cell.length_a   1.000
_cell.length_b   1.000
_cell.length_c   1.000
_cell.angle_alpha   90.00
_cell.angle_beta   90.00
_cell.angle_gamma   90.00
#
_symmetry.space_group_name_H-M   'P 1'
#
loop_
_entity.id
_entity.type
_entity.pdbx_description
1 polymer ?
#
loop_
_entity_poly.entity_id
_entity_poly.type
_entity_poly.pdbx_seq_one_letter_code
_entity_poly.pdbx_strand_id
1 'polypeptide(L)'
;MEDVIVAAVLLFIAAGLLVISVFSFREKGFLLNNAYIYASPEERVKMDKKPYYRQSAWVFLCLSVSLLLTGTALLTGWERLYPLSSVLMVAAVVYAVVSAVRIEKNRKQDSSGT
;
A
#
# COMPACT_ATOMS: atom_id res chain seq x y z
N MET A 1 -24.47 1.12 -18.08
CA MET A 1 -23.53 2.24 -18.34
C MET A 1 -22.82 2.65 -17.06
N GLU A 2 -23.54 2.79 -15.96
CA GLU A 2 -22.98 3.12 -14.63
C GLU A 2 -21.85 2.16 -14.20
N ASP A 3 -22.10 0.84 -14.22
CA ASP A 3 -21.08 -0.16 -13.82
C ASP A 3 -19.79 -0.08 -14.65
N VAL A 4 -19.92 0.25 -15.94
CA VAL A 4 -18.77 0.39 -16.85
C VAL A 4 -17.94 1.62 -16.48
N ILE A 5 -18.59 2.73 -16.13
CA ILE A 5 -17.91 3.95 -15.68
C ILE A 5 -17.21 3.70 -14.34
N VAL A 6 -17.91 3.07 -13.39
CA VAL A 6 -17.34 2.72 -12.08
C VAL A 6 -16.13 1.80 -12.25
N ALA A 7 -16.25 0.74 -13.05
CA ALA A 7 -15.15 -0.16 -13.34
C ALA A 7 -13.97 0.56 -14.01
N ALA A 8 -14.21 1.44 -14.97
CA ALA A 8 -13.15 2.21 -15.63
C ALA A 8 -12.36 3.08 -14.62
N VAL A 9 -13.06 3.75 -13.70
CA VAL A 9 -12.42 4.54 -12.63
C VAL A 9 -11.60 3.65 -11.70
N LEU A 10 -12.16 2.51 -11.27
CA LEU A 10 -11.45 1.57 -10.39
C LEU A 10 -10.17 1.04 -11.05
N LEU A 11 -10.24 0.64 -12.32
CA LEU A 11 -9.08 0.12 -13.08
C LEU A 11 -8.02 1.21 -13.31
N PHE A 12 -8.44 2.45 -13.58
CA PHE A 12 -7.52 3.59 -13.71
C PHE A 12 -6.77 3.87 -12.40
N ILE A 13 -7.49 3.93 -11.27
CA ILE A 13 -6.87 4.10 -9.95
C ILE A 13 -5.93 2.93 -9.65
N ALA A 14 -6.36 1.70 -9.94
CA ALA A 14 -5.55 0.51 -9.71
C ALA A 14 -4.22 0.56 -10.47
N ALA A 15 -4.22 1.01 -11.72
CA ALA A 15 -3.00 1.21 -12.50
C ALA A 15 -2.07 2.24 -11.85
N GLY A 16 -2.62 3.37 -11.37
CA GLY A 16 -1.84 4.37 -10.63
C GLY A 16 -1.20 3.81 -9.35
N LEU A 17 -1.97 3.05 -8.56
CA LEU A 17 -1.44 2.40 -7.34
C LEU A 17 -0.38 1.34 -7.66
N LEU A 18 -0.53 0.60 -8.77
CA LEU A 18 0.47 -0.37 -9.21
C LEU A 18 1.80 0.32 -9.54
N VAL A 19 1.75 1.44 -10.26
CA VAL A 19 2.93 2.25 -10.58
C VAL A 19 3.60 2.70 -9.27
N ILE A 20 2.84 3.27 -8.33
CA ILE A 20 3.35 3.68 -7.02
C ILE A 20 4.00 2.51 -6.28
N SER A 21 3.37 1.32 -6.29
CA SER A 21 3.90 0.11 -5.66
C SER A 21 5.24 -0.30 -6.28
N VAL A 22 5.35 -0.33 -7.60
CA VAL A 22 6.60 -0.66 -8.32
C VAL A 22 7.72 0.31 -7.97
N PHE A 23 7.45 1.62 -7.97
CA PHE A 23 8.45 2.61 -7.56
C PHE A 23 8.85 2.45 -6.09
N SER A 24 7.89 2.15 -5.22
CA SER A 24 8.13 1.91 -3.79
C SER A 24 8.99 0.67 -3.53
N PHE A 25 8.75 -0.44 -4.26
CA PHE A 25 9.60 -1.64 -4.19
C PHE A 25 11.04 -1.37 -4.64
N ARG A 26 11.21 -0.41 -5.54
CA ARG A 26 12.52 0.04 -6.03
C ARG A 26 13.15 1.12 -5.15
N GLU A 27 12.51 1.48 -4.04
CA GLU A 27 12.94 2.56 -3.13
C GLU A 27 13.12 3.90 -3.87
N LYS A 28 12.29 4.15 -4.90
CA LYS A 28 12.33 5.34 -5.76
C LYS A 28 11.11 6.23 -5.56
N GLY A 29 11.30 7.53 -5.73
CA GLY A 29 10.23 8.53 -5.71
C GLY A 29 9.96 9.09 -4.32
N PHE A 30 8.76 9.62 -4.10
CA PHE A 30 8.34 10.11 -2.80
C PHE A 30 7.83 8.96 -1.92
N LEU A 31 8.30 8.90 -0.67
CA LEU A 31 7.87 7.87 0.28
C LEU A 31 6.46 8.17 0.81
N LEU A 32 5.46 7.52 0.20
CA LEU A 32 4.07 7.58 0.64
C LEU A 32 3.83 6.66 1.84
N ASN A 33 4.39 7.06 2.98
CA ASN A 33 4.20 6.40 4.27
C ASN A 33 3.89 7.44 5.34
N ASN A 34 2.94 7.14 6.24
CA ASN A 34 2.50 8.07 7.27
C ASN A 34 3.66 8.55 8.15
N ALA A 35 4.58 7.67 8.54
CA ALA A 35 5.73 8.05 9.36
C ALA A 35 6.62 9.07 8.65
N TYR A 36 6.79 8.95 7.34
CA TYR A 36 7.59 9.90 6.54
C TYR A 36 6.84 11.21 6.29
N ILE A 37 5.56 11.13 5.92
CA ILE A 37 4.73 12.31 5.61
C ILE A 37 4.63 13.23 6.82
N TYR A 38 4.48 12.69 8.02
CA TYR A 38 4.35 13.49 9.25
C TYR A 38 5.67 13.80 9.96
N ALA A 39 6.79 13.21 9.53
CA ALA A 39 8.10 13.51 10.09
C ALA A 39 8.58 14.93 9.74
N SER A 40 9.31 15.55 10.67
CA SER A 40 9.99 16.82 10.44
C SER A 40 11.11 16.67 9.39
N PRO A 41 11.58 17.77 8.75
CA PRO A 41 12.68 17.69 7.79
C PRO A 41 13.94 17.01 8.36
N GLU A 42 14.29 17.30 9.62
CA GLU A 42 15.44 16.69 10.29
C GLU A 42 15.25 15.19 10.54
N GLU A 43 14.04 14.78 10.96
CA GLU A 43 13.69 13.36 11.15
C GLU A 43 13.74 12.61 9.82
N ARG A 44 13.23 13.19 8.73
CA ARG A 44 13.25 12.58 7.39
C ARG A 44 14.66 12.34 6.87
N VAL A 45 15.62 13.21 7.21
CA VAL A 45 17.03 13.04 6.83
C VAL A 45 17.66 11.86 7.57
N LYS A 46 17.37 11.72 8.87
CA LYS A 46 17.93 10.69 9.74
C LYS A 46 17.20 9.33 9.65
N MET A 47 16.00 9.30 9.08
CA MET A 47 15.16 8.09 8.99
C MET A 47 15.73 7.07 8.00
N ASP A 48 15.87 5.81 8.44
CA ASP A 48 15.99 4.67 7.53
C ASP A 48 14.67 4.45 6.79
N LYS A 49 14.64 4.84 5.52
CA LYS A 49 13.42 4.85 4.68
C LYS A 49 13.05 3.47 4.14
N LYS A 50 14.00 2.54 4.09
CA LYS A 50 13.83 1.22 3.46
C LYS A 50 12.64 0.43 4.00
N PRO A 51 12.46 0.25 5.33
CA PRO A 51 11.32 -0.49 5.84
C PRO A 51 9.98 0.17 5.49
N TYR A 52 9.92 1.50 5.48
CA TYR A 52 8.72 2.25 5.13
C TYR A 52 8.38 2.13 3.64
N TYR A 53 9.39 2.16 2.75
CA TYR A 53 9.20 1.89 1.33
C TYR A 53 8.61 0.50 1.09
N ARG A 54 9.15 -0.52 1.76
CA ARG A 54 8.66 -1.90 1.63
C ARG A 54 7.23 -2.04 2.15
N GLN A 55 6.91 -1.43 3.28
CA GLN A 55 5.56 -1.43 3.82
C GLN A 55 4.57 -0.78 2.82
N SER A 56 4.88 0.43 2.35
CA SER A 56 4.05 1.14 1.37
C SER A 56 3.91 0.36 0.07
N ALA A 57 4.99 -0.27 -0.43
CA ALA A 57 4.96 -1.05 -1.66
C ALA A 57 3.94 -2.21 -1.60
N TRP A 58 3.95 -2.98 -0.52
CA TRP A 58 3.00 -4.07 -0.32
C TRP A 58 1.57 -3.58 -0.13
N VAL A 59 1.36 -2.50 0.64
CA VAL A 59 0.03 -1.93 0.84
C VAL A 59 -0.56 -1.44 -0.50
N PHE A 60 0.21 -0.68 -1.29
CA PHE A 60 -0.24 -0.20 -2.59
C PHE A 60 -0.46 -1.34 -3.60
N LEU A 61 0.34 -2.43 -3.53
CA LEU A 61 0.12 -3.61 -4.35
C LEU A 61 -1.22 -4.28 -4.01
N CYS A 62 -1.48 -4.54 -2.73
CA CYS A 62 -2.73 -5.15 -2.29
C CYS A 62 -3.94 -4.29 -2.68
N LEU A 63 -3.86 -2.97 -2.49
CA LEU A 63 -4.92 -2.05 -2.90
C LEU A 63 -5.15 -2.08 -4.42
N SER A 64 -4.07 -2.05 -5.22
CA SER A 64 -4.16 -2.15 -6.68
C SER A 64 -4.85 -3.45 -7.09
N VAL A 65 -4.43 -4.60 -6.56
CA VAL A 65 -5.01 -5.90 -6.89
C VAL A 65 -6.47 -5.97 -6.44
N SER A 66 -6.83 -5.49 -5.24
CA SER A 66 -8.23 -5.43 -4.79
C SER A 66 -9.11 -4.62 -5.74
N LEU A 67 -8.65 -3.44 -6.19
CA LEU A 67 -9.40 -2.62 -7.15
C LEU A 67 -9.50 -3.28 -8.53
N LEU A 68 -8.43 -3.95 -9.00
CA LEU A 68 -8.46 -4.73 -10.24
C LEU A 68 -9.49 -5.85 -10.18
N LEU A 69 -9.54 -6.60 -9.08
CA LEU A 69 -10.50 -7.68 -8.88
C LEU A 69 -11.94 -7.16 -8.84
N THR A 70 -12.20 -6.08 -8.09
CA THR A 70 -13.52 -5.46 -7.99
C THR A 70 -13.97 -4.88 -9.34
N GLY A 71 -13.11 -4.15 -10.05
CA GLY A 71 -13.41 -3.63 -11.38
C GLY A 71 -13.67 -4.73 -12.41
N THR A 72 -12.92 -5.83 -12.35
CA THR A 72 -13.15 -7.01 -13.21
C THR A 72 -14.48 -7.67 -12.89
N ALA A 73 -14.82 -7.83 -11.61
CA ALA A 73 -16.09 -8.42 -11.17
C ALA A 73 -17.30 -7.65 -11.72
N LEU A 74 -17.23 -6.31 -11.72
CA LEU A 74 -18.27 -5.44 -12.28
C LEU A 74 -18.43 -5.62 -13.80
N LEU A 75 -17.35 -5.84 -14.54
CA LEU A 75 -17.40 -6.01 -15.99
C LEU A 75 -17.82 -7.41 -16.43
N THR A 76 -17.46 -8.44 -15.67
CA THR A 76 -17.68 -9.85 -16.06
C THR A 76 -18.85 -10.52 -15.32
N GLY A 77 -19.37 -9.90 -14.27
CA GLY A 77 -20.34 -10.52 -13.36
C GLY A 77 -19.75 -11.64 -12.49
N TRP A 78 -18.41 -11.75 -12.39
CA TRP A 78 -17.77 -12.81 -11.61
C TRP A 78 -17.75 -12.47 -10.12
N GLU A 79 -18.88 -12.71 -9.45
CA GLU A 79 -19.09 -12.36 -8.04
C GLU A 79 -18.07 -12.97 -7.07
N ARG A 80 -17.44 -14.09 -7.43
CA ARG A 80 -16.38 -14.74 -6.63
C ARG A 80 -15.13 -13.88 -6.45
N LEU A 81 -14.93 -12.85 -7.27
CA LEU A 81 -13.82 -11.91 -7.14
C LEU A 81 -14.01 -10.93 -5.98
N TYR A 82 -15.26 -10.63 -5.57
CA TYR A 82 -15.53 -9.75 -4.43
C TYR A 82 -14.99 -10.29 -3.10
N PRO A 83 -15.27 -11.54 -2.67
CA PRO A 83 -14.71 -12.05 -1.42
C PRO A 83 -13.18 -12.15 -1.48
N LEU A 84 -12.58 -12.45 -2.63
CA LEU A 84 -11.12 -12.44 -2.80
C LEU A 84 -10.54 -11.04 -2.60
N SER A 85 -11.17 -10.01 -3.19
CA SER A 85 -10.79 -8.60 -3.00
C SER A 85 -10.89 -8.18 -1.53
N SER A 86 -11.96 -8.59 -0.83
CA SER A 86 -12.17 -8.32 0.60
C SER A 86 -11.09 -8.97 1.48
N VAL A 87 -10.72 -10.23 1.22
CA VAL A 87 -9.65 -10.91 1.94
C VAL A 87 -8.30 -10.19 1.76
N LEU A 88 -7.98 -9.77 0.54
CA LEU A 88 -6.77 -8.99 0.27
C LEU A 88 -6.76 -7.65 1.01
N MET A 89 -7.91 -6.98 1.10
CA MET A 89 -8.03 -5.73 1.84
C MET A 89 -7.77 -5.91 3.34
N VAL A 90 -8.35 -6.95 3.95
CA VAL A 90 -8.10 -7.31 5.35
C VAL A 90 -6.62 -7.64 5.56
N ALA A 91 -6.03 -8.44 4.67
CA ALA A 91 -4.61 -8.79 4.74
C ALA A 91 -3.71 -7.54 4.63
N ALA A 92 -4.05 -6.58 3.77
CA ALA A 92 -3.30 -5.33 3.63
C ALA A 92 -3.32 -4.49 4.92
N VAL A 93 -4.49 -4.38 5.57
CA VAL A 93 -4.63 -3.67 6.84
C VAL A 93 -3.84 -4.36 7.95
N VAL A 94 -3.99 -5.69 8.09
CA VAL A 94 -3.24 -6.47 9.09
C VAL A 94 -1.74 -6.32 8.86
N TYR A 95 -1.28 -6.46 7.62
CA TYR A 95 0.11 -6.27 7.26
C TYR A 95 0.61 -4.86 7.59
N ALA A 96 -0.17 -3.82 7.26
CA ALA A 96 0.18 -2.44 7.57
C ALA A 96 0.37 -2.22 9.07
N VAL A 97 -0.55 -2.72 9.91
CA VAL A 97 -0.45 -2.60 11.38
C VAL A 97 0.74 -3.38 11.92
N VAL A 98 0.88 -4.67 11.57
CA VAL A 98 1.98 -5.53 12.04
C VAL A 98 3.33 -4.97 11.62
N SER A 99 3.45 -4.51 10.37
CA SER A 99 4.66 -3.89 9.85
C SER A 99 4.98 -2.60 10.60
N ALA A 100 3.99 -1.74 10.89
CA ALA A 100 4.22 -0.49 11.63
C ALA A 100 4.76 -0.77 13.04
N VAL A 101 4.15 -1.72 13.76
CA VAL A 101 4.61 -2.14 15.10
C VAL A 101 6.05 -2.68 15.05
N ARG A 102 6.37 -3.51 14.05
CA ARG A 102 7.72 -4.05 13.88
C ARG A 102 8.75 -2.97 13.60
N ILE A 103 8.43 -2.01 12.74
CA ILE A 103 9.33 -0.90 12.39
C ILE A 103 9.60 -0.04 13.64
N GLU A 104 8.56 0.29 14.40
CA GLU A 104 8.70 1.08 15.63
C GLU A 104 9.56 0.36 16.69
N LYS A 105 9.35 -0.95 16.86
CA LYS A 105 10.15 -1.76 17.79
C LYS A 105 11.63 -1.73 17.42
N ASN A 106 11.96 -1.91 16.15
CA ASN A 106 13.34 -1.87 15.67
C ASN A 106 13.96 -0.48 15.89
N ARG A 107 13.23 0.58 15.58
CA ARG A 107 13.68 1.97 15.79
C ARG A 107 14.07 2.24 17.25
N LYS A 108 13.25 1.79 18.21
CA LYS A 108 13.52 1.95 19.65
C LYS A 108 14.76 1.17 20.08
N GLN A 109 14.92 -0.05 19.59
CA GLN A 109 16.08 -0.89 19.90
C GLN A 109 17.39 -0.23 19.45
N ASP A 110 17.42 0.28 18.21
CA ASP A 110 18.58 0.99 17.65
C ASP A 110 18.92 2.24 18.47
N SER A 111 17.92 2.98 18.96
CA SER A 111 18.14 4.17 19.80
C SER A 111 18.60 3.87 21.24
N SER A 112 18.39 2.64 21.74
CA SER A 112 18.78 2.22 23.10
C SER A 112 20.13 1.49 23.18
N GLY A 113 20.68 1.09 22.02
CA GLY A 113 21.96 0.39 21.89
C GLY A 113 23.15 1.28 21.53
N THR A 114 22.98 2.61 21.59
CA THR A 114 24.03 3.64 21.48
C THR A 114 24.10 4.42 22.78
#